data_AF-A0A357D7Q7-F1
#
_entry.id   AF-A0A357D7Q7-F1
#
_cell.length_a   1.000
_cell.length_b   1.000
_cell.length_c   1.000
_cell.angle_alpha   90.00
_cell.angle_beta   90.00
_cell.angle_gamma   90.00
#
_symmetry.space_group_name_H-M   'P 1'
#
loop_
_entity.id
_entity.type
_entity.pdbx_description
1 polymer ?
#
loop_
_entity_poly.entity_id
_entity_poly.type
_entity_poly.pdbx_seq_one_letter_code
_entity_poly.pdbx_strand_id
1 'polypeptide(L)' 'MCQNNDVCQECLRYYNSGKTGGLNCAESTLNGVATYLGIDSDAVYRIATPFGGGLARNGYLCGSLAAGLMLIGLK' A
#
# COMPACT_ATOMS: atom_id res chain seq x y z
N MET A 1 -3.10 10.17 15.37
CA MET A 1 -2.54 10.23 14.02
C MET A 1 -1.08 9.80 14.12
N CYS A 2 -0.73 8.64 13.55
CA CYS A 2 0.61 8.08 13.39
C CYS A 2 1.61 8.38 14.53
N GLN A 3 1.33 7.84 15.73
CA GLN A 3 2.24 7.99 16.88
C GLN A 3 3.49 7.08 16.84
N ASN A 4 3.64 6.20 15.84
CA ASN A 4 4.81 5.32 15.64
C ASN A 4 5.35 5.51 14.22
N ASN A 5 6.52 6.15 14.11
CA ASN A 5 6.99 6.83 12.91
C ASN A 5 7.60 5.92 11.83
N ASP A 6 7.66 4.60 12.02
CA ASP A 6 8.39 3.71 11.10
C ASP A 6 7.56 3.27 9.89
N VAL A 7 6.33 2.81 10.10
CA VAL A 7 5.52 2.19 9.03
C VAL A 7 5.07 3.21 7.99
N CYS A 8 4.62 4.39 8.43
CA CYS A 8 4.18 5.44 7.51
C CYS A 8 5.35 6.01 6.70
N GLN A 9 6.53 6.16 7.30
CA GLN A 9 7.73 6.59 6.57
C GLN A 9 8.14 5.55 5.51
N GLU A 10 8.07 4.26 5.83
CA GLU A 10 8.44 3.22 4.87
C GLU A 10 7.43 3.13 3.72
N CYS A 11 6.12 3.28 3.99
CA CYS A 11 5.10 3.41 2.94
C CYS A 11 5.40 4.59 2.01
N LEU A 12 5.75 5.75 2.57
CA LEU A 12 6.09 6.95 1.81
C LEU A 12 7.38 6.78 1.01
N ARG A 13 8.38 6.08 1.56
CA ARG A 13 9.64 5.77 0.88
C ARG A 13 9.39 4.98 -0.41
N TYR A 14 8.57 3.93 -0.32
CA TYR A 14 8.20 3.11 -1.47
C TYR A 14 7.39 3.90 -2.52
N TYR A 15 6.47 4.75 -2.08
CA TYR A 15 5.67 5.58 -2.97
C TYR A 15 6.52 6.65 -3.69
N ASN A 16 7.43 7.30 -2.95
CA ASN A 16 8.27 8.39 -3.46
C ASN A 16 9.44 7.90 -4.34
N SER A 17 9.67 6.59 -4.43
CA SER A 17 10.67 5.99 -5.32
C SER A 17 10.27 6.00 -6.82
N GLY A 18 9.19 6.73 -7.16
CA GLY A 18 8.46 6.75 -8.43
C GLY A 18 9.16 7.27 -9.71
N LYS A 19 10.34 6.76 -10.06
CA LYS A 19 10.89 6.91 -11.43
C LYS A 19 11.33 5.61 -12.10
N THR A 20 11.72 4.59 -11.35
CA THR A 20 12.09 3.28 -11.92
C THR A 20 11.78 2.20 -10.88
N GLY A 21 10.57 1.61 -10.95
CA GLY A 21 10.14 0.54 -10.02
C GLY A 21 9.40 1.00 -8.76
N GLY A 22 8.87 2.23 -8.71
CA GLY A 22 8.06 2.70 -7.58
C GLY A 22 6.69 2.02 -7.49
N LEU A 23 6.27 1.72 -6.25
CA LEU A 23 4.96 1.13 -5.96
C LEU A 23 3.86 2.19 -6.04
N ASN A 24 2.65 1.80 -6.46
CA ASN A 24 1.51 2.71 -6.46
C ASN A 24 0.98 2.96 -5.04
N CYS A 25 0.11 3.98 -4.86
CA CYS A 25 -0.44 4.34 -3.55
C CYS A 25 -1.06 3.17 -2.75
N ALA A 26 -1.75 2.24 -3.41
CA ALA A 26 -2.31 1.05 -2.75
C ALA A 26 -1.22 0.03 -2.42
N GLU A 27 -0.32 -0.24 -3.37
CA GLU A 27 0.79 -1.18 -3.21
C GLU A 27 1.76 -0.75 -2.11
N SER A 28 2.14 0.53 -2.03
CA SER A 28 3.03 1.07 -1.01
C SER A 28 2.43 0.96 0.40
N THR A 29 1.14 1.27 0.53
CA THR A 29 0.43 1.16 1.81
C THR A 29 0.25 -0.29 2.23
N LEU A 30 -0.18 -1.15 1.31
CA LEU A 30 -0.40 -2.56 1.60
C LEU A 30 0.92 -3.24 1.98
N ASN A 31 1.99 -3.01 1.21
CA ASN A 31 3.31 -3.58 1.47
C ASN A 31 3.90 -3.10 2.80
N GLY A 32 3.98 -1.78 3.02
CA GLY A 32 4.63 -1.26 4.23
C GLY A 32 3.97 -1.76 5.53
N VAL A 33 2.65 -1.92 5.53
CA VAL A 33 1.93 -2.48 6.69
C VAL A 33 2.00 -4.00 6.71
N ALA A 34 1.94 -4.69 5.57
CA ALA A 34 2.10 -6.15 5.49
C ALA A 34 3.47 -6.59 6.02
N THR A 35 4.55 -5.91 5.63
CA THR A 35 5.90 -6.15 6.16
C THR A 35 5.96 -5.95 7.67
N TYR A 36 5.32 -4.90 8.20
CA TYR A 36 5.21 -4.69 9.65
C TYR A 36 4.45 -5.82 10.36
N LEU A 37 3.47 -6.42 9.69
CA LEU A 37 2.70 -7.56 10.19
C LEU A 37 3.42 -8.92 9.99
N GLY A 38 4.63 -8.93 9.42
CA GLY A 38 5.37 -10.16 9.11
C GLY A 38 4.82 -10.94 7.92
N ILE A 39 4.01 -10.30 7.08
CA ILE A 39 3.44 -10.87 5.86
C ILE A 39 4.35 -10.51 4.69
N ASP A 40 5.14 -11.48 4.24
CA ASP A 40 5.95 -11.37 3.03
C ASP A 40 5.33 -12.27 1.95
N SER A 41 4.68 -11.65 0.96
CA SER A 41 4.01 -12.38 -0.12
C SER A 41 3.88 -11.52 -1.36
N ASP A 42 4.31 -12.05 -2.51
CA ASP A 42 4.13 -11.40 -3.81
C ASP A 42 2.65 -11.10 -4.13
N ALA A 43 1.74 -11.91 -3.58
CA ALA A 43 0.30 -11.73 -3.68
C ALA A 43 -0.18 -10.35 -3.18
N VAL A 44 0.50 -9.77 -2.18
CA VAL A 44 0.18 -8.45 -1.61
C VAL A 44 0.21 -7.39 -2.72
N TYR A 45 1.29 -7.37 -3.52
CA TYR A 45 1.41 -6.43 -4.62
C TYR A 45 0.34 -6.65 -5.68
N ARG A 46 0.17 -7.90 -6.12
CA ARG A 46 -0.77 -8.25 -7.21
C ARG A 46 -2.22 -7.91 -6.88
N ILE A 47 -2.61 -8.08 -5.62
CA ILE A 47 -3.97 -7.75 -5.15
C ILE A 47 -4.13 -6.22 -5.06
N ALA A 48 -3.09 -5.48 -4.67
CA ALA A 48 -3.13 -4.02 -4.55
C ALA A 48 -3.02 -3.27 -5.89
N THR A 49 -2.37 -3.84 -6.92
CA THR A 49 -2.16 -3.21 -8.23
C THR A 49 -3.41 -2.55 -8.85
N PRO A 50 -4.59 -3.21 -8.92
CA PRO A 50 -5.78 -2.60 -9.52
C PRO A 50 -6.32 -1.41 -8.71
N PHE A 51 -6.03 -1.30 -7.42
CA PHE A 51 -6.50 -0.21 -6.57
C PHE A 51 -5.63 1.06 -6.68
N GLY A 52 -4.45 0.94 -7.30
CA GLY A 52 -3.60 2.08 -7.56
C GLY A 52 -4.30 3.15 -8.41
N GLY A 53 -4.23 4.40 -7.96
CA GLY A 53 -4.80 5.55 -8.68
C GLY A 53 -6.33 5.59 -8.72
N GLY A 54 -7.02 4.83 -7.87
CA GLY A 54 -8.48 4.80 -7.86
C GLY A 54 -9.01 3.38 -7.77
N LEU A 55 -9.20 2.83 -8.97
CA LEU A 55 -9.56 1.46 -9.24
C LEU A 55 -9.36 1.29 -10.75
N ALA A 56 -8.17 0.95 -11.20
CA ALA A 56 -7.74 1.08 -12.60
C ALA A 56 -7.70 2.54 -13.10
N ARG A 57 -7.19 3.46 -12.26
CA ARG A 57 -6.91 4.88 -12.63
C ARG A 57 -8.15 5.74 -12.93
N ASN A 58 -9.32 5.31 -12.48
CA ASN A 58 -10.57 6.07 -12.65
C ASN A 58 -10.87 7.09 -11.53
N GLY A 59 -10.08 7.13 -10.45
CA GLY A 59 -10.27 8.12 -9.37
C GLY A 59 -11.47 7.92 -8.43
N TYR A 60 -12.19 6.80 -8.52
CA TYR A 60 -13.40 6.55 -7.71
C TYR A 60 -13.16 6.24 -6.22
N LEU A 61 -11.98 5.73 -5.87
CA LEU A 61 -11.68 5.23 -4.52
C LEU A 61 -10.23 5.52 -4.14
N CYS A 62 -9.94 5.87 -2.90
CA CYS A 62 -8.55 5.98 -2.45
C CYS A 62 -7.90 4.58 -2.35
N GLY A 63 -6.87 4.33 -3.18
CA GLY A 63 -6.16 3.05 -3.18
C GLY A 63 -5.50 2.70 -1.84
N SER A 64 -4.91 3.68 -1.16
CA SER A 64 -4.32 3.49 0.18
C SER A 64 -5.38 3.17 1.24
N LEU A 65 -6.59 3.74 1.11
CA LEU A 65 -7.70 3.42 2.01
C LEU A 65 -8.20 1.99 1.79
N ALA A 66 -8.36 1.58 0.53
CA ALA A 66 -8.73 0.21 0.17
C ALA A 66 -7.72 -0.81 0.70
N ALA A 67 -6.42 -0.51 0.58
CA ALA A 67 -5.35 -1.32 1.17
C ALA A 67 -5.49 -1.44 2.70
N GLY A 68 -5.80 -0.34 3.39
CA GLY A 68 -6.09 -0.35 4.83
C GLY A 68 -7.22 -1.30 5.21
N LEU A 69 -8.32 -1.32 4.44
CA LEU A 69 -9.44 -2.25 4.65
C LEU A 69 -9.04 -3.71 4.43
N MET A 70 -8.20 -4.00 3.43
CA MET A 70 -7.67 -5.35 3.20
C MET A 70 -6.85 -5.84 4.39
N LEU A 71 -5.99 -4.97 4.94
CA LEU A 71 -5.13 -5.29 6.10
C LEU A 71 -5.95 -5.57 7.36
N ILE A 72 -7.08 -4.89 7.55
CA ILE A 72 -8.01 -5.19 8.64
C ILE A 72 -8.59 -6.60 8.48
N GLY A 73 -8.93 -7.03 7.27
CA GLY A 73 -9.45 -8.38 7.01
C GLY A 73 -8.40 -9.50 7.10
N LEU A 74 -7.11 -9.15 7.07
CA LEU A 74 -5.98 -10.09 7.20
C LEU A 74 -5.61 -10.39 8.66
N LYS A 75 -6.18 -9.66 9.63
CA LYS A 75 -5.88 -9.76 11.05
C LYS A 75 -7.04 -10.39 11.82
#